data_AF-A0A096BAT8-F1
#
_entry.id   AF-A0A096BAT8-F1
#
_cell.length_a   1.000
_cell.length_b   1.000
_cell.length_c   1.000
_cell.angle_alpha   90.00
_cell.angle_beta   90.00
_cell.angle_gamma   90.00
#
_symmetry.space_group_name_H-M   'P 1'
#
loop_
_entity.id
_entity.type
_entity.pdbx_description
1 polymer ?
#
loop_
_entity_poly.entity_id
_entity_poly.type
_entity_poly.pdbx_seq_one_letter_code
_entity_poly.pdbx_strand_id
1 'polypeptide(L)'
;MEQKITAGRDELGGFAPKFAQLNDDVLFGEVWAREEALSARDRSIVTVTALMAGGILDSSLKFHIANAKRHGVTAGEMAEILTHAAFYAGWPKAWAALRMAKEVYEG
;
A
#
# COMPACT_ATOMS: atom_id res chain seq x y z
N MET A 1 7.14 -20.67 -0.49
CA MET A 1 5.98 -20.55 -1.39
C MET A 1 5.40 -19.17 -1.18
N GLU A 2 5.42 -18.33 -2.19
CA GLU A 2 4.72 -17.04 -2.16
C GLU A 2 3.22 -17.30 -1.92
N GLN A 3 2.64 -16.62 -0.93
CA GLN A 3 1.20 -16.69 -0.69
C GLN A 3 0.50 -16.05 -1.89
N LYS A 4 -0.32 -16.82 -2.61
CA LYS A 4 -1.18 -16.25 -3.65
C LYS A 4 -2.17 -15.29 -3.00
N ILE A 5 -2.21 -14.05 -3.47
CA ILE A 5 -3.20 -13.06 -3.06
C ILE A 5 -4.50 -13.35 -3.83
N THR A 6 -5.54 -13.76 -3.11
CA THR A 6 -6.85 -14.17 -3.67
C THR A 6 -8.02 -13.29 -3.21
N ALA A 7 -7.74 -12.20 -2.49
CA ALA A 7 -8.76 -11.35 -1.88
C ALA A 7 -9.79 -10.83 -2.90
N GLY A 8 -9.37 -10.56 -4.15
CA GLY A 8 -10.29 -10.13 -5.20
C GLY A 8 -11.35 -11.19 -5.49
N ARG A 9 -10.95 -12.44 -5.70
CA ARG A 9 -11.90 -13.55 -5.91
C ARG A 9 -12.73 -13.87 -4.67
N ASP A 10 -12.11 -13.85 -3.50
CA ASP A 10 -12.77 -14.23 -2.25
C ASP A 10 -13.89 -13.23 -1.90
N GLU A 11 -13.66 -11.93 -2.12
CA GLU A 11 -14.64 -10.89 -1.77
C GLU A 11 -15.58 -10.52 -2.92
N LEU A 12 -15.08 -10.49 -4.15
CA LEU A 12 -15.79 -9.90 -5.31
C LEU A 12 -16.05 -10.89 -6.44
N GLY A 13 -15.64 -12.16 -6.32
CA GLY A 13 -15.73 -13.14 -7.40
C GLY A 13 -17.15 -13.37 -7.94
N GLY A 14 -18.16 -13.33 -7.08
CA GLY A 14 -19.56 -13.47 -7.48
C GLY A 14 -20.18 -12.20 -8.09
N PHE A 15 -19.71 -11.01 -7.69
CA PHE A 15 -20.31 -9.73 -8.06
C PHE A 15 -19.58 -9.05 -9.23
N ALA A 16 -18.25 -9.01 -9.19
CA ALA A 16 -17.39 -8.39 -10.17
C ALA A 16 -16.25 -9.34 -10.59
N PRO A 17 -16.56 -10.48 -11.23
CA PRO A 17 -15.60 -11.56 -11.49
C PRO A 17 -14.38 -11.10 -12.30
N LYS A 18 -14.55 -10.17 -13.25
CA LYS A 18 -13.43 -9.66 -14.03
C LYS A 18 -12.50 -8.77 -13.21
N PHE A 19 -13.05 -7.94 -12.32
CA PHE A 19 -12.25 -7.11 -11.43
C PHE A 19 -11.46 -7.98 -10.44
N ALA A 20 -12.14 -8.95 -9.83
CA ALA A 20 -11.52 -9.95 -8.96
C ALA A 20 -10.34 -10.66 -9.64
N GLN A 21 -10.52 -11.12 -10.88
CA GLN A 21 -9.46 -11.73 -11.67
C GLN A 21 -8.28 -10.77 -11.90
N LEU A 22 -8.54 -9.53 -12.33
CA LEU A 22 -7.49 -8.56 -12.62
C LEU A 22 -6.70 -8.17 -11.35
N ASN A 23 -7.39 -8.06 -10.21
CA ASN A 23 -6.75 -7.79 -8.93
C ASN A 23 -5.75 -8.90 -8.56
N ASP A 24 -6.19 -10.14 -8.62
CA ASP A 24 -5.36 -11.26 -8.15
C ASP A 24 -4.27 -11.64 -9.16
N ASP A 25 -4.63 -11.75 -10.44
CA ASP A 25 -3.71 -12.26 -11.46
C ASP A 25 -2.77 -11.17 -11.97
N VAL A 26 -3.31 -10.00 -12.29
CA VAL A 26 -2.51 -8.95 -12.96
C VAL A 26 -1.86 -8.04 -11.93
N LEU A 27 -2.63 -7.48 -10.99
CA LEU A 27 -2.05 -6.56 -10.02
C LEU A 27 -1.05 -7.30 -9.12
N PHE A 28 -1.48 -8.34 -8.42
CA PHE A 28 -0.59 -9.06 -7.50
C PHE A 28 0.25 -10.15 -8.17
N GLY A 29 -0.34 -10.96 -9.05
CA GLY A 29 0.35 -12.06 -9.72
C GLY A 29 1.39 -11.64 -10.76
N GLU A 30 1.29 -10.43 -11.32
CA GLU A 30 2.25 -9.93 -12.31
C GLU A 30 2.94 -8.63 -11.84
N VAL A 31 2.20 -7.53 -11.64
CA VAL A 31 2.81 -6.20 -11.46
C VAL A 31 3.60 -6.10 -10.16
N TRP A 32 3.07 -6.61 -9.04
CA TRP A 32 3.77 -6.63 -7.76
C TRP A 32 4.91 -7.65 -7.73
N ALA A 33 4.78 -8.79 -8.43
CA ALA A 33 5.80 -9.83 -8.52
C ALA A 33 7.06 -9.44 -9.32
N ARG A 34 7.03 -8.32 -10.06
CA ARG A 34 8.17 -7.82 -10.86
C ARG A 34 9.26 -7.16 -9.99
N GLU A 35 9.90 -7.93 -9.14
CA GLU A 35 10.85 -7.40 -8.16
C GLU A 35 12.28 -7.24 -8.66
N GLU A 36 12.57 -7.59 -9.92
CA GLU A 36 13.95 -7.62 -10.45
C GLU A 36 14.63 -6.23 -10.47
N ALA A 37 13.84 -5.17 -10.67
CA ALA A 37 14.34 -3.79 -10.76
C ALA A 37 13.80 -2.86 -9.65
N LEU A 38 12.68 -3.22 -9.03
CA LEU A 38 12.05 -2.43 -7.96
C LEU A 38 11.44 -3.40 -6.95
N SER A 39 12.03 -3.47 -5.77
CA SER A 39 11.66 -4.42 -4.72
C SER A 39 10.22 -4.20 -4.22
N ALA A 40 9.61 -5.22 -3.59
CA ALA A 40 8.33 -5.05 -2.90
C ALA A 40 8.37 -3.94 -1.83
N ARG A 41 9.53 -3.73 -1.19
CA ARG A 41 9.76 -2.62 -0.24
C ARG A 41 9.54 -1.28 -0.93
N ASP A 42 10.25 -1.03 -2.03
CA ASP A 42 10.20 0.26 -2.72
C ASP A 42 8.87 0.46 -3.44
N ARG A 43 8.27 -0.60 -3.97
CA ARG A 43 6.89 -0.58 -4.50
C ARG A 43 5.89 -0.14 -3.45
N SER A 44 6.02 -0.65 -2.22
CA SER A 44 5.16 -0.27 -1.10
C SER A 44 5.30 1.21 -0.76
N ILE A 45 6.52 1.75 -0.76
CA ILE A 45 6.77 3.19 -0.56
C ILE A 45 6.06 4.02 -1.63
N VAL A 46 6.23 3.65 -2.91
CA VAL A 46 5.59 4.34 -4.03
C VAL A 46 4.06 4.28 -3.92
N THR A 47 3.49 3.12 -3.59
CA THR A 47 2.04 2.98 -3.43
C THR A 47 1.51 3.83 -2.27
N VAL A 48 2.14 3.78 -1.09
CA VAL A 48 1.72 4.58 0.07
C VAL A 48 1.75 6.07 -0.24
N THR A 49 2.83 6.56 -0.85
CA THR A 49 2.98 7.97 -1.20
C THR A 49 1.98 8.40 -2.28
N ALA A 50 1.72 7.56 -3.29
CA ALA A 50 0.73 7.83 -4.33
C ALA A 50 -0.71 7.88 -3.76
N LEU A 51 -1.07 6.95 -2.87
CA LEU A 51 -2.38 6.95 -2.21
C LEU A 51 -2.59 8.21 -1.36
N MET A 52 -1.60 8.54 -0.52
CA MET A 52 -1.64 9.78 0.26
C MET A 52 -1.76 11.01 -0.64
N ALA A 53 -0.94 11.10 -1.70
CA ALA A 53 -0.95 12.24 -2.61
C ALA A 53 -2.31 12.38 -3.35
N GLY A 54 -2.91 11.27 -3.76
CA GLY A 54 -4.24 11.20 -4.36
C GLY A 54 -5.39 11.51 -3.39
N GLY A 55 -5.13 11.61 -2.09
CA GLY A 55 -6.15 11.84 -1.07
C GLY A 55 -6.95 10.58 -0.71
N ILE A 56 -6.43 9.40 -1.03
CA ILE A 56 -7.01 8.12 -0.63
C ILE A 56 -6.53 7.85 0.80
N LEU A 57 -7.35 8.24 1.76
CA LEU A 57 -7.05 8.26 3.19
C LEU A 57 -8.03 7.36 3.95
N ASP A 58 -8.15 6.12 3.49
CA ASP A 58 -9.06 5.10 4.03
C ASP A 58 -8.33 3.78 4.34
N SER A 59 -9.08 2.68 4.47
CA SER A 59 -8.55 1.34 4.74
C SER A 59 -7.51 0.89 3.72
N SER A 60 -7.56 1.38 2.48
CA SER A 60 -6.60 1.06 1.42
C SER A 60 -5.20 1.58 1.76
N LEU A 61 -5.10 2.84 2.21
CA LEU A 61 -3.82 3.40 2.64
C LEU A 61 -3.28 2.66 3.86
N LYS A 62 -4.14 2.38 4.85
CA LYS A 62 -3.73 1.62 6.05
C LYS A 62 -3.22 0.23 5.70
N PHE A 63 -3.86 -0.47 4.77
CA PHE A 63 -3.41 -1.76 4.25
C PHE A 63 -2.02 -1.67 3.60
N HIS A 64 -1.79 -0.66 2.74
CA HIS A 64 -0.49 -0.51 2.08
C HIS A 64 0.63 -0.05 3.03
N ILE A 65 0.32 0.71 4.08
CA ILE A 65 1.28 1.00 5.16
C ILE A 65 1.66 -0.30 5.90
N ALA A 66 0.69 -1.17 6.19
CA ALA A 66 0.96 -2.47 6.81
C ALA A 66 1.79 -3.39 5.90
N ASN A 67 1.55 -3.38 4.59
CA ASN A 67 2.40 -4.10 3.64
C ASN A 67 3.81 -3.50 3.55
N ALA A 68 3.97 -2.17 3.58
CA ALA A 68 5.29 -1.55 3.65
C ALA A 68 6.07 -2.03 4.89
N LYS A 69 5.43 -2.11 6.06
CA LYS A 69 6.00 -2.68 7.28
C LYS A 69 6.45 -4.14 7.07
N ARG A 70 5.59 -4.98 6.48
CA ARG A 70 5.91 -6.39 6.17
C ARG A 70 7.09 -6.54 5.20
N HIS A 71 7.24 -5.62 4.25
CA HIS A 71 8.35 -5.57 3.30
C HIS A 71 9.59 -4.84 3.84
N GLY A 72 9.64 -4.54 5.14
CA GLY A 72 10.85 -4.04 5.81
C GLY A 72 11.03 -2.52 5.80
N VAL A 73 10.00 -1.73 5.48
CA VAL A 73 10.02 -0.30 5.76
C VAL A 73 9.87 -0.10 7.27
N THR A 74 10.81 0.60 7.89
CA THR A 74 10.79 0.85 9.34
C THR A 74 9.79 1.95 9.70
N ALA A 75 9.40 2.03 10.98
CA ALA A 75 8.54 3.11 11.48
C ALA A 75 9.16 4.49 11.22
N GLY A 76 10.48 4.64 11.44
CA GLY A 76 11.21 5.88 11.20
C GLY A 76 11.23 6.27 9.72
N GLU A 77 11.52 5.31 8.83
CA GLU A 77 11.48 5.56 7.39
C GLU A 77 10.09 5.97 6.92
N MET A 78 9.03 5.28 7.36
CA MET A 78 7.66 5.64 6.98
C MET A 78 7.29 7.05 7.47
N ALA A 79 7.64 7.39 8.71
CA ALA A 79 7.40 8.72 9.26
C ALA A 79 8.12 9.81 8.44
N GLU A 80 9.39 9.59 8.08
CA GLU A 80 10.17 10.52 7.25
C GLU A 80 9.62 10.62 5.82
N ILE A 81 9.25 9.50 5.19
CA ILE A 81 8.66 9.48 3.84
C ILE A 81 7.37 10.31 3.80
N LEU A 82 6.46 10.11 4.76
CA LEU A 82 5.18 10.84 4.81
C LEU A 82 5.41 12.32 5.16
N THR A 83 6.37 12.62 6.03
CA THR A 83 6.76 14.00 6.36
C THR A 83 7.34 14.72 5.15
N HIS A 84 8.23 14.08 4.40
CA HIS A 84 8.79 14.64 3.18
C HIS A 84 7.71 14.85 2.12
N ALA A 85 6.85 13.86 1.91
CA ALA A 85 5.75 13.94 0.95
C ALA A 85 4.72 15.02 1.34
N ALA A 86 4.60 15.41 2.61
CA ALA A 86 3.70 16.47 3.06
C ALA A 86 3.95 17.82 2.36
N PHE A 87 5.22 18.13 2.04
CA PHE A 87 5.61 19.35 1.33
C PHE A 87 5.10 19.39 -0.12
N TYR A 88 4.87 18.22 -0.72
CA TYR A 88 4.45 18.08 -2.12
C TYR A 88 2.96 17.73 -2.26
N ALA A 89 2.40 17.04 -1.27
CA ALA A 89 1.04 16.49 -1.33
C ALA A 89 0.03 17.23 -0.41
N GLY A 90 0.51 18.07 0.51
CA GLY A 90 -0.27 18.88 1.42
C GLY A 90 -0.35 18.32 2.85
N TRP A 91 -0.24 19.23 3.83
CA TRP A 91 -0.21 18.94 5.26
C TRP A 91 -1.41 18.15 5.79
N PRO A 92 -2.67 18.44 5.39
CA PRO A 92 -3.83 17.69 5.90
C PRO A 92 -3.78 16.20 5.55
N LYS A 93 -3.28 15.84 4.35
CA LYS A 93 -3.16 14.45 3.92
C LYS A 93 -2.09 13.71 4.72
N ALA A 94 -0.96 14.37 4.97
CA ALA A 94 0.11 13.84 5.81
C ALA A 94 -0.36 13.59 7.26
N TRP A 95 -1.14 14.50 7.84
CA TRP A 95 -1.74 14.30 9.17
C TRP A 95 -2.60 13.04 9.24
N ALA A 96 -3.44 12.80 8.23
CA ALA A 96 -4.27 11.60 8.17
C ALA A 96 -3.40 10.33 8.01
N ALA A 97 -2.43 10.35 7.10
CA ALA A 97 -1.54 9.22 6.84
C ALA A 97 -0.66 8.88 8.05
N LEU A 98 -0.09 9.87 8.73
CA LEU A 98 0.76 9.67 9.91
C LEU A 98 -0.01 9.06 11.10
N ARG A 99 -1.29 9.40 11.27
CA ARG A 99 -2.15 8.75 12.27
C ARG A 99 -2.33 7.26 11.95
N MET A 100 -2.61 6.93 10.69
CA MET A 100 -2.71 5.53 10.25
C MET A 100 -1.37 4.79 10.39
N ALA A 101 -0.25 5.45 10.08
CA ALA A 101 1.08 4.89 10.26
C ALA A 101 1.36 4.58 11.73
N LYS A 102 1.05 5.52 12.63
CA LYS A 102 1.17 5.30 14.07
C LYS A 102 0.41 4.05 14.52
N GLU A 103 -0.85 3.91 14.12
CA GLU A 103 -1.67 2.73 14.44
C GLU A 103 -1.07 1.42 13.93
N VAL A 104 -0.41 1.43 12.77
CA VAL A 104 0.18 0.22 12.16
C VAL A 104 1.52 -0.15 12.78
N TYR A 105 2.33 0.82 13.19
CA TYR A 105 3.67 0.57 13.73
C TYR A 105 3.72 0.40 15.24
N GLU A 106 2.82 1.07 15.98
CA GLU A 106 2.77 1.06 17.45
C GLU A 106 1.63 0.19 18.01
N GLY A 107 0.68 -0.23 17.18
CA GLY A 107 -0.35 -1.23 17.51
C GLY A 107 0.09 -2.65 17.21
#